data_AF-A0A3D4CV16-F1
#
_entry.id   AF-A0A3D4CV16-F1
#
_cell.length_a   1.000
_cell.length_b   1.000
_cell.length_c   1.000
_cell.angle_alpha   90.00
_cell.angle_beta   90.00
_cell.angle_gamma   90.00
#
_symmetry.space_group_name_H-M   'P 1'
#
loop_
_entity.id
_entity.type
_entity.pdbx_description
1 polymer ?
#
loop_
_entity_poly.entity_id
_entity_poly.type
_entity_poly.pdbx_seq_one_letter_code
_entity_poly.pdbx_strand_id
1 'polypeptide(L)' 'FHHQWLPDELRVEDGLRPEITRQLAEWGHLVRPTTPIGSTQTVMMKNGGFLGASDPRIGGALTLGLPRESPRKDRTLPRE' A
#
# COMPACT_ATOMS: atom_id res chain seq x y z
N PHE A 1 9.74 4.83 1.55
CA PHE A 1 11.18 5.01 1.28
C PHE A 1 11.89 3.69 1.50
N HIS A 2 13.07 3.51 0.90
CA HIS A 2 13.85 2.27 0.99
C HIS A 2 15.34 2.57 0.88
N HIS A 3 16.15 1.89 1.68
CA HIS A 3 17.62 1.88 1.60
C HIS A 3 18.08 0.43 1.76
N GLN A 4 18.91 -0.05 0.83
CA GLN A 4 19.32 -1.46 0.77
C GLN A 4 20.83 -1.66 0.97
N TRP A 5 21.45 -0.71 1.68
CA TRP A 5 22.89 -0.62 1.92
C TRP A 5 23.71 -0.28 0.66
N LEU A 6 23.66 -1.10 -0.39
CA LEU A 6 24.31 -0.82 -1.67
C LEU A 6 23.30 -0.89 -2.84
N PRO A 7 23.31 0.08 -3.78
CA PRO A 7 24.01 1.36 -3.70
C PRO A 7 23.57 2.20 -2.49
N ASP A 8 24.47 3.07 -2.02
CA ASP A 8 24.22 3.96 -0.87
C ASP A 8 23.36 5.15 -1.31
N GLU A 9 22.06 4.88 -1.46
CA GLU A 9 21.05 5.85 -1.85
C GLU A 9 19.72 5.60 -1.14
N LEU A 10 19.07 6.68 -0.74
CA LEU A 10 17.73 6.63 -0.15
C LEU A 10 16.69 6.80 -1.24
N ARG A 11 16.01 5.70 -1.60
CA ARG A 11 14.96 5.69 -2.60
C ARG A 11 13.63 6.15 -2.01
N VAL A 12 13.00 7.13 -2.63
CA VAL A 12 11.78 7.78 -2.14
C VAL A 12 10.72 7.80 -3.25
N GLU A 13 9.52 7.33 -2.94
CA GLU A 13 8.34 7.45 -3.80
C GLU A 13 7.77 8.89 -3.72
N ASP A 14 6.88 9.23 -4.65
CA ASP A 14 6.12 10.48 -4.57
C ASP A 14 5.31 10.58 -3.27
N GLY A 15 5.09 11.82 -2.80
CA GLY A 15 4.31 12.11 -1.59
C GLY A 15 5.15 12.44 -0.35
N LEU A 16 6.48 12.27 -0.39
CA LEU A 16 7.34 12.83 0.65
C LEU A 16 7.34 14.37 0.56
N ARG A 17 7.12 15.04 1.69
CA ARG A 17 7.13 16.51 1.75
C ARG A 17 8.51 17.06 1.31
N PRO A 18 8.58 18.10 0.45
CA PRO A 18 9.86 18.62 -0.05
C PRO A 18 10.83 19.06 1.06
N GLU A 19 10.31 19.60 2.16
CA GLU A 19 11.08 19.98 3.34
C GLU A 19 11.83 18.79 3.96
N ILE A 20 11.20 17.62 4.02
CA ILE A 20 11.82 16.41 4.55
C ILE A 20 12.94 15.93 3.63
N THR A 21 12.74 16.00 2.31
CA THR A 21 13.79 15.67 1.33
C THR A 21 15.02 16.56 1.49
N ARG A 22 14.84 17.87 1.77
CA ARG A 22 15.95 18.80 2.04
C ARG A 22 16.70 18.44 3.31
N GLN A 23 15.99 18.21 4.42
CA GLN A 23 16.61 17.80 5.69
C GLN A 23 17.41 16.50 5.53
N LEU A 24 16.89 15.51 4.80
CA LEU A 24 17.60 14.27 4.53
C LEU A 24 18.89 14.50 3.74
N ALA A 25 18.87 15.40 2.76
CA ALA A 25 20.07 15.77 2.00
C ALA A 25 21.10 16.51 2.88
N GLU A 26 20.66 17.40 3.78
CA GLU A 26 21.52 18.08 4.75
C GLU A 26 22.18 17.12 5.74
N TRP A 27 21.51 16.02 6.09
CA TRP A 27 22.08 14.93 6.88
C TRP A 27 23.04 14.01 6.10
N GLY A 28 23.23 14.26 4.80
CA GLY A 28 24.18 13.53 3.95
C GLY A 28 23.57 12.37 3.16
N HIS A 29 22.24 12.19 3.17
CA HIS A 29 21.62 11.14 2.36
C HIS A 29 21.57 11.53 0.88
N LEU A 30 21.97 10.60 0.00
CA LEU A 30 21.70 10.70 -1.43
C LEU A 30 20.26 10.30 -1.71
N VAL A 31 19.33 11.26 -1.70
CA VAL A 31 17.91 10.99 -1.96
C VAL A 31 17.65 10.85 -3.46
N ARG A 32 17.05 9.73 -3.87
CA ARG A 32 16.71 9.42 -5.26
C ARG A 32 15.21 9.13 -5.42
N PRO A 33 14.53 9.73 -6.41
CA PRO A 33 13.15 9.36 -6.71
C PRO A 33 13.09 7.93 -7.22
N THR A 34 11.99 7.24 -6.94
CA THR A 34 11.72 5.90 -7.47
C THR A 34 10.26 5.74 -7.86
N THR A 35 9.99 4.78 -8.74
CA THR A 35 8.65 4.24 -8.95
C THR A 35 8.09 3.66 -7.65
N PRO A 36 6.77 3.48 -7.55
CA PRO A 36 6.16 2.90 -6.37
C PRO A 36 6.75 1.53 -6.00
N ILE A 37 6.92 1.28 -4.71
CA ILE A 37 7.56 0.11 -4.13
C ILE A 37 6.49 -0.79 -3.50
N GLY A 38 6.35 -2.00 -4.03
CA GLY A 38 5.51 -3.05 -3.44
C GLY A 38 4.06 -3.03 -3.90
N SER A 39 3.27 -3.90 -3.26
CA SER A 39 1.83 -4.10 -3.49
C SER A 39 1.24 -4.75 -2.22
N THR A 40 1.06 -3.97 -1.17
CA THR A 40 0.57 -4.50 0.10
C THR A 40 -0.92 -4.85 0.02
N GLN A 41 -1.27 -6.10 0.30
CA GLN A 41 -2.66 -6.54 0.48
C GLN A 41 -2.78 -7.08 1.90
N THR A 42 -3.51 -6.37 2.75
CA THR A 42 -3.44 -6.59 4.20
C THR A 42 -4.82 -6.75 4.81
N VAL A 43 -4.88 -7.60 5.84
CA VAL A 43 -6.07 -7.81 6.66
C VAL A 43 -5.67 -7.77 8.13
N MET A 44 -6.36 -6.95 8.91
CA MET A 44 -6.19 -6.82 10.36
C MET A 44 -7.41 -7.38 11.08
N MET A 45 -7.18 -8.19 12.10
CA MET A 45 -8.21 -8.63 13.03
C MET A 45 -8.39 -7.59 14.14
N LYS A 46 -9.61 -7.07 14.31
CA LYS A 46 -9.94 -6.11 15.37
C LYS A 46 -11.39 -6.26 15.82
N ASN A 47 -11.61 -6.35 17.13
CA ASN A 47 -12.94 -6.41 17.76
C ASN A 47 -13.86 -7.50 17.17
N GLY A 48 -13.30 -8.67 16.83
CA GLY A 48 -14.06 -9.78 16.23
C GLY A 48 -14.46 -9.58 14.76
N GLY A 49 -13.93 -8.54 14.10
CA GLY A 49 -14.08 -8.28 12.67
C GLY A 49 -12.75 -8.22 11.92
N PHE A 50 -12.84 -8.23 10.59
CA PHE A 50 -11.71 -8.09 9.68
C PHE A 50 -11.71 -6.69 9.06
N LEU A 51 -10.58 -6.00 9.11
CA LEU A 51 -10.33 -4.73 8.43
C LEU A 51 -9.33 -4.99 7.31
N GLY A 52 -9.77 -4.89 6.06
CA GLY A 52 -8.93 -5.16 4.90
C GLY A 52 -8.57 -3.89 4.14
N ALA A 53 -7.36 -3.85 3.57
CA ALA A 53 -6.91 -2.75 2.73
C ALA A 53 -6.05 -3.27 1.56
N SER A 54 -6.37 -2.77 0.37
CA SER A 54 -5.58 -2.95 -0.85
C SER A 54 -4.65 -1.76 -1.07
N ASP A 55 -3.45 -2.03 -1.56
CA ASP A 55 -2.50 -0.98 -1.93
C ASP A 55 -3.08 -0.04 -3.00
N PRO A 56 -3.19 1.28 -2.74
CA PRO A 56 -3.73 2.23 -3.71
C PRO A 56 -2.83 2.43 -4.93
N ARG A 57 -1.57 1.98 -4.88
CA ARG A 57 -0.63 2.06 -6.02
C ARG A 57 -1.03 1.11 -7.16
N ILE A 58 -1.92 0.15 -6.91
CA ILE A 58 -2.27 -0.92 -7.84
C ILE A 58 -3.67 -0.71 -8.38
N GLY A 59 -3.76 -0.30 -9.65
CA GLY A 59 -5.03 -0.16 -10.35
C GLY A 59 -5.81 -1.49 -10.37
N GLY A 60 -7.08 -1.45 -9.96
CA GLY A 60 -7.96 -2.62 -9.93
C GLY A 60 -7.74 -3.59 -8.76
N ALA A 61 -6.89 -3.27 -7.79
CA ALA A 61 -6.80 -4.06 -6.56
C ALA A 61 -8.13 -4.03 -5.78
N LEU A 62 -8.51 -5.16 -5.19
CA LEU A 62 -9.77 -5.32 -4.46
C LEU A 62 -9.54 -6.03 -3.13
N THR A 63 -10.02 -5.41 -2.06
CA THR A 63 -10.25 -6.06 -0.77
C THR A 63 -11.74 -6.09 -0.49
N LEU A 64 -12.31 -7.28 -0.33
CA LEU A 64 -13.74 -7.47 -0.13
C LEU A 64 -13.98 -8.29 1.14
N GLY A 65 -14.84 -7.76 2.02
CA GLY A 65 -15.36 -8.50 3.16
C GLY A 65 -16.67 -9.21 2.80
N LEU A 66 -16.91 -10.37 3.42
CA LEU A 66 -18.21 -11.04 3.37
C LEU A 66 -18.98 -10.80 4.67
N PRO A 67 -20.31 -10.63 4.62
CA PRO A 67 -21.12 -10.59 5.83
C PRO A 67 -21.05 -11.93 6.56
N ARG A 68 -21.16 -11.87 7.90
CA ARG A 68 -21.08 -13.05 8.78
C ARG A 68 -22.21 -14.06 8.51
N GLU A 69 -23.34 -13.56 8.02
CA GLU A 69 -24.42 -14.36 7.46
C GLU A 69 -24.34 -14.24 5.93
N SER A 70 -23.98 -15.32 5.26
CA SER A 70 -24.01 -15.36 3.80
C SER A 70 -25.45 -15.21 3.32
N PRO A 71 -25.76 -14.35 2.32
CA PRO A 71 -27.05 -14.44 1.65
C PRO A 71 -27.18 -15.85 1.08
N ARG A 72 -28.36 -16.47 1.25
CA ARG A 72 -28.63 -17.80 0.68
C ARG A 72 -28.24 -17.78 -0.80
N LYS A 73 -27.63 -18.87 -1.24
CA LYS A 73 -27.02 -19.07 -2.56
C LYS A 73 -28.03 -19.11 -3.72
N ASP A 74 -29.09 -18.30 -3.71
CA ASP A 74 -30.16 -18.32 -4.73
C ASP A 74 -30.08 -17.24 -5.81
N ARG A 75 -29.21 -16.24 -5.65
CA ARG A 75 -29.04 -15.19 -6.67
C ARG A 75 -27.78 -15.42 -7.48
N THR A 76 -27.93 -16.16 -8.59
CA THR A 76 -27.02 -16.08 -9.73
C THR A 76 -26.77 -14.61 -10.07
N LEU A 77 -25.53 -14.15 -9.94
CA LEU A 77 -25.12 -12.84 -10.45
C LEU A 77 -25.33 -12.87 -11.98
N PRO A 78 -26.06 -11.91 -12.58
CA PRO A 78 -26.14 -11.83 -14.03
C PRO A 78 -24.73 -11.63 -14.58
N ARG A 79 -24.37 -12.48 -15.56
CA ARG A 79 -23.16 -12.30 -16.37
C ARG A 79 -23.48 -11.23 -17.40
N GLU A 80 -22.82 -10.09 -17.29
CA GLU A 80 -22.54 -9.18 -18.41
C GLU A 80 -21.02 -9.04 -18.53
#